data_AF-A0A2A3CEV7-F1
#
_entry.id   AF-A0A2A3CEV7-F1
#
_cell.length_a   1.000
_cell.length_b   1.000
_cell.length_c   1.000
_cell.angle_alpha   90.00
_cell.angle_beta   90.00
_cell.angle_gamma   90.00
#
_symmetry.space_group_name_H-M   'P 1'
#
loop_
_entity.id
_entity.type
_entity.pdbx_description
1 polymer ?
#
loop_
_entity_poly.entity_id
_entity_poly.type
_entity_poly.pdbx_seq_one_letter_code
_entity_poly.pdbx_strand_id
1 'polypeptide(L)'
;MLIAVNRDDGLGGRLLAMANAKSLADRLGYRFGFSWNSKAVTDQQSHTVDVVEKIFSAEFIDRYWLGDKIKASKFGVLGGAPFTPSDLDAVARQGKLRGWVCDHFDVLDYFRDGGAEPVRRSEALRSFGFSREVRQALEAAGKCRFPGPMAALHLRSGDIIYGHHRRRLVFAEKAIPSTLAKAIVAELSARGLRTLLIGQDRTTLDYLKAETGAWRTDDFGAGEFNDETQHTFFEMALMARCQQIHAGGSIYAAVASAMGDVPSAAAVFGNSQASGIILEELRKHGSDYHPLDAAFGYQWAFLAMEDDLSPARAREILERASALDPANDAYDLKFAAVCFRQGDHAAGEARLKSLMGSQHGSRTRRRILPMLELLIKVVGGRCMFTRDLEAFLAAARAGHPHAMACAAYMLADIAGEARQALEMATRLVEAEPNNRIFRQIRRRAAQGKKPRSGRLAKARWRLGLLRWR
;
A
#
# COMPACT_ATOMS: atom_id res chain seq x y z
N MET A 1 15.92 26.70 12.69
CA MET A 1 15.26 25.43 13.07
C MET A 1 15.51 24.37 11.99
N LEU A 2 15.33 23.08 12.25
CA LEU A 2 15.51 21.99 11.27
C LEU A 2 14.16 21.35 10.89
N ILE A 3 13.94 21.07 9.61
CA ILE A 3 12.91 20.14 9.13
C ILE A 3 13.61 18.90 8.60
N ALA A 4 13.32 17.75 9.20
CA ALA A 4 13.98 16.49 8.94
C ALA A 4 13.01 15.45 8.36
N VAL A 5 13.53 14.58 7.50
CA VAL A 5 12.84 13.36 7.07
C VAL A 5 13.49 12.15 7.73
N ASN A 6 12.69 11.22 8.24
CA ASN A 6 13.16 10.00 8.89
C ASN A 6 12.34 8.76 8.50
N ARG A 7 12.15 8.60 7.19
CA ARG A 7 11.46 7.45 6.59
C ARG A 7 12.44 6.31 6.26
N ASP A 8 11.95 5.08 6.42
CA ASP A 8 12.67 3.85 6.09
C ASP A 8 12.04 3.04 4.95
N ASP A 9 10.99 3.57 4.30
CA ASP A 9 10.28 2.90 3.19
C ASP A 9 10.98 3.05 1.84
N GLY A 10 10.30 2.67 0.74
CA GLY A 10 10.86 2.65 -0.61
C GLY A 10 11.27 4.04 -1.15
N LEU A 11 12.09 4.04 -2.21
CA LEU A 11 12.68 5.24 -2.84
C LEU A 11 11.67 6.39 -3.03
N GLY A 12 10.51 6.11 -3.63
CA GLY A 12 9.49 7.13 -3.87
C GLY A 12 8.95 7.78 -2.59
N GLY A 13 8.74 6.98 -1.53
CA GLY A 13 8.28 7.49 -0.22
C GLY A 13 9.28 8.45 0.41
N ARG A 14 10.57 8.11 0.33
CA ARG A 14 11.64 8.98 0.82
C ARG A 14 11.74 10.26 0.00
N LEU A 15 11.76 10.17 -1.33
CA LEU A 15 11.87 11.34 -2.21
C LEU A 15 10.70 12.31 -2.06
N LEU A 16 9.46 11.80 -1.99
CA LEU A 16 8.29 12.65 -1.82
C LEU A 16 8.28 13.37 -0.46
N ALA A 17 8.63 12.66 0.62
CA ALA A 17 8.74 13.27 1.94
C ALA A 17 9.88 14.30 2.00
N MET A 18 11.04 14.01 1.37
CA MET A 18 12.13 14.97 1.22
C MET A 18 11.69 16.20 0.45
N ALA A 19 10.92 16.04 -0.62
CA ALA A 19 10.42 17.16 -1.42
C ALA A 19 9.53 18.05 -0.57
N ASN A 20 8.54 17.46 0.12
CA ASN A 20 7.66 18.18 1.05
C ASN A 20 8.45 18.90 2.16
N ALA A 21 9.40 18.22 2.79
CA ALA A 21 10.19 18.76 3.88
C ALA A 21 11.09 19.91 3.44
N LYS A 22 11.77 19.76 2.29
CA LYS A 22 12.63 20.82 1.75
C LYS A 22 11.81 22.02 1.28
N SER A 23 10.72 21.78 0.57
CA SER A 23 9.73 22.79 0.19
C SER A 23 9.29 23.63 1.39
N LEU A 24 8.92 22.98 2.50
CA LEU A 24 8.53 23.67 3.73
C LEU A 24 9.71 24.38 4.41
N ALA A 25 10.90 23.78 4.40
CA ALA A 25 12.09 24.37 5.01
C ALA A 25 12.51 25.66 4.29
N ASP A 26 12.52 25.62 2.95
CA ASP A 26 12.83 26.78 2.12
C ASP A 26 11.80 27.90 2.35
N ARG A 27 10.51 27.55 2.42
CA ARG A 27 9.42 28.51 2.68
C ARG A 27 9.55 29.19 4.05
N LEU A 28 10.00 28.47 5.07
CA LEU A 28 10.11 28.96 6.45
C LEU A 28 11.50 29.54 6.79
N GLY A 29 12.47 29.49 5.85
CA GLY A 29 13.86 29.84 6.13
C GLY A 29 14.53 28.89 7.14
N TYR A 30 14.07 27.65 7.23
CA TYR A 30 14.62 26.61 8.09
C TYR A 30 15.67 25.78 7.35
N ARG A 31 16.53 25.07 8.10
CA ARG A 31 17.45 24.08 7.52
C ARG A 31 16.66 22.82 7.14
N PHE A 32 16.93 22.28 5.97
CA PHE A 32 16.48 20.95 5.56
C PHE A 32 17.48 19.87 6.01
N GLY A 33 17.01 18.66 6.29
CA GLY A 33 17.87 17.48 6.40
C GLY A 33 17.09 16.18 6.26
N PHE A 34 17.81 15.08 6.04
CA PHE A 34 17.19 13.77 5.88
C PHE A 34 18.07 12.67 6.46
N SER A 35 17.45 11.62 6.99
CA SER A 35 18.14 10.36 7.24
C SER A 35 18.01 9.43 6.05
N TRP A 36 19.09 8.71 5.76
CA TRP A 36 19.12 7.68 4.72
C TRP A 36 20.09 6.61 5.13
N ASN A 37 19.73 5.34 4.97
CA ASN A 37 20.60 4.24 5.38
C ASN A 37 21.87 4.19 4.51
N SER A 38 23.03 4.09 5.16
CA SER A 38 24.35 3.82 4.57
C SER A 38 24.49 2.43 3.93
N LYS A 39 23.48 1.57 4.09
CA LYS A 39 23.43 0.23 3.51
C LYS A 39 22.22 0.11 2.61
N ALA A 40 22.41 -0.50 1.45
CA ALA A 40 21.33 -0.84 0.55
C ALA A 40 20.28 -1.63 1.35
N VAL A 41 19.05 -1.14 1.33
CA VAL A 41 17.92 -1.88 1.91
C VAL A 41 17.37 -2.73 0.78
N THR A 42 17.68 -4.02 0.81
CA THR A 42 16.96 -5.03 0.05
C THR A 42 15.99 -5.67 1.03
N ASP A 43 14.72 -5.23 1.04
CA ASP A 43 13.70 -6.11 1.60
C ASP A 43 13.62 -7.32 0.66
N GLN A 44 13.56 -8.54 1.22
CA GLN A 44 13.51 -9.80 0.46
C GLN A 44 12.26 -9.91 -0.45
N GLN A 45 11.43 -8.87 -0.50
CA GLN A 45 10.09 -8.88 -1.05
C GLN A 45 9.68 -7.59 -1.81
N SER A 46 10.60 -6.82 -2.42
CA SER A 46 10.36 -5.91 -3.60
C SER A 46 10.72 -4.42 -3.45
N HIS A 47 11.48 -3.99 -2.44
CA HIS A 47 11.99 -2.60 -2.39
C HIS A 47 13.51 -2.62 -2.25
N THR A 48 14.21 -2.36 -3.35
CA THR A 48 15.63 -2.01 -3.32
C THR A 48 15.71 -0.50 -3.19
N VAL A 49 16.31 -0.02 -2.10
CA VAL A 49 16.74 1.37 -1.98
C VAL A 49 18.25 1.37 -1.86
N ASP A 50 18.91 1.90 -2.88
CA ASP A 50 20.36 2.03 -2.91
C ASP A 50 20.89 2.94 -1.79
N VAL A 51 22.20 2.83 -1.55
CA VAL A 51 22.92 3.69 -0.61
C VAL A 51 22.85 5.16 -1.03
N VAL A 52 22.99 6.07 -0.06
CA VAL A 52 22.78 7.51 -0.26
C VAL A 52 23.70 8.08 -1.36
N GLU A 53 24.93 7.56 -1.46
CA GLU A 53 25.97 7.98 -2.42
C GLU A 53 25.64 7.64 -3.87
N LYS A 54 24.79 6.63 -4.10
CA LYS A 54 24.30 6.32 -5.46
C LYS A 54 23.21 7.29 -5.91
N ILE A 55 22.46 7.88 -4.97
CA ILE A 55 21.33 8.76 -5.28
C ILE A 55 21.76 10.23 -5.33
N PHE A 56 22.60 10.66 -4.40
CA PHE A 56 22.94 12.07 -4.18
C PHE A 56 24.43 12.35 -4.34
N SER A 57 24.78 13.59 -4.71
CA SER A 57 26.16 14.06 -4.79
C SER A 57 26.78 14.19 -3.42
N ALA A 58 28.12 14.16 -3.36
CA ALA A 58 28.86 14.34 -2.12
C ALA A 58 28.53 15.70 -1.45
N GLU A 59 28.37 16.79 -2.22
CA GLU A 59 28.04 18.10 -1.64
C GLU A 59 26.64 18.12 -1.02
N PHE A 60 25.67 17.43 -1.64
CA PHE A 60 24.31 17.35 -1.11
C PHE A 60 24.28 16.54 0.18
N ILE A 61 25.04 15.44 0.21
CA ILE A 61 25.18 14.58 1.39
C ILE A 61 25.81 15.35 2.55
N ASP A 62 26.96 15.99 2.33
CA ASP A 62 27.64 16.78 3.37
C ASP A 62 26.74 17.86 3.99
N ARG A 63 25.94 18.51 3.14
CA ARG A 63 25.07 19.61 3.57
C ARG A 63 23.82 19.16 4.34
N TYR A 64 23.18 18.08 3.90
CA TYR A 64 21.80 17.75 4.31
C TYR A 64 21.62 16.37 4.95
N TRP A 65 22.56 15.44 4.80
CA TRP A 65 22.43 14.10 5.39
C TRP A 65 22.67 14.13 6.90
N LEU A 66 21.73 13.57 7.66
CA LEU A 66 21.75 13.52 9.12
C LEU A 66 22.26 12.17 9.65
N GLY A 67 22.76 11.30 8.78
CA GLY A 67 23.13 9.91 9.05
C GLY A 67 21.99 8.92 8.82
N ASP A 68 22.20 7.67 9.21
CA ASP A 68 21.24 6.57 8.98
C ASP A 68 19.89 6.77 9.65
N LYS A 69 19.90 7.38 10.84
CA LYS A 69 18.70 7.62 11.66
C LYS A 69 18.86 8.87 12.51
N ILE A 70 17.74 9.56 12.74
CA ILE A 70 17.69 10.61 13.76
C ILE A 70 17.00 10.12 15.04
N LYS A 71 17.31 10.78 16.17
CA LYS A 71 16.62 10.53 17.43
C LYS A 71 15.25 11.24 17.43
N ALA A 72 14.21 10.56 16.96
CA ALA A 72 12.87 11.11 16.79
C ALA A 72 12.30 11.83 18.03
N SER A 73 12.66 11.41 19.26
CA SER A 73 12.23 12.08 20.49
C SER A 73 12.77 13.50 20.71
N LYS A 74 13.66 13.98 19.82
CA LYS A 74 14.18 15.35 19.81
C LYS A 74 13.44 16.25 18.81
N PHE A 75 12.41 15.74 18.14
CA PHE A 75 11.68 16.45 17.09
C PHE A 75 10.17 16.40 17.37
N GLY A 76 9.46 17.44 16.96
CA GLY A 76 8.01 17.38 16.79
C GLY A 76 7.66 16.64 15.49
N VAL A 77 6.40 16.28 15.28
CA VAL A 77 5.95 15.60 14.06
C VAL A 77 4.95 16.50 13.34
N LEU A 78 5.16 16.71 12.03
CA LEU A 78 4.24 17.44 11.16
C LEU A 78 3.31 16.49 10.43
N GLY A 79 2.07 16.94 10.19
CA GLY A 79 1.01 16.19 9.53
C GLY A 79 -0.08 15.71 10.49
N GLY A 80 -1.27 15.49 9.94
CA GLY A 80 -2.45 14.99 10.67
C GLY A 80 -3.29 16.05 11.38
N ALA A 81 -2.85 17.31 11.41
CA ALA A 81 -3.62 18.46 11.85
C ALA A 81 -3.11 19.75 11.18
N PRO A 82 -3.97 20.75 10.91
CA PRO A 82 -3.56 22.04 10.37
C PRO A 82 -2.52 22.74 11.25
N PHE A 83 -1.56 23.43 10.62
CA PHE A 83 -0.51 24.21 11.32
C PHE A 83 -0.06 25.42 10.49
N THR A 84 0.44 26.44 11.19
CA THR A 84 0.93 27.71 10.63
C THR A 84 2.41 27.92 10.94
N PRO A 85 3.12 28.84 10.26
CA PRO A 85 4.47 29.24 10.65
C PRO A 85 4.59 29.66 12.12
N SER A 86 3.59 30.40 12.63
CA SER A 86 3.57 30.90 14.00
C SER A 86 3.49 29.78 15.04
N ASP A 87 2.78 28.70 14.74
CA ASP A 87 2.71 27.52 15.62
C ASP A 87 4.09 26.88 15.78
N LEU A 88 4.83 26.76 14.68
CA LEU A 88 6.16 26.17 14.68
C LEU A 88 7.17 27.05 15.43
N ASP A 89 7.11 28.37 15.24
CA ASP A 89 7.96 29.34 15.94
C ASP A 89 7.66 29.39 17.45
N ALA A 90 6.40 29.30 17.85
CA ALA A 90 6.01 29.29 19.26
C ALA A 90 6.60 28.07 19.98
N VAL A 91 6.56 26.89 19.36
CA VAL A 91 7.16 25.68 19.91
C VAL A 91 8.69 25.74 19.86
N ALA A 92 9.26 26.32 18.80
CA ALA A 92 10.69 26.54 18.67
C ALA A 92 11.27 27.36 19.83
N ARG A 93 10.59 28.43 20.25
CA ARG A 93 11.00 29.31 21.37
C ARG A 93 11.08 28.59 22.71
N GLN A 94 10.38 27.45 22.88
CA GLN A 94 10.47 26.66 24.11
C GLN A 94 11.82 25.94 24.26
N GLY A 95 12.63 25.85 23.20
CA GLY A 95 14.00 25.29 23.23
C GLY A 95 14.09 23.77 23.46
N LYS A 96 12.96 23.07 23.54
CA LYS A 96 12.92 21.63 23.86
C LYS A 96 13.17 20.71 22.66
N LEU A 97 12.96 21.22 21.45
CA LEU A 97 13.04 20.47 20.19
C LEU A 97 14.17 20.99 19.31
N ARG A 98 14.79 20.08 18.55
CA ARG A 98 15.79 20.43 17.52
C ARG A 98 15.15 20.81 16.18
N GLY A 99 13.87 20.52 16.01
CA GLY A 99 13.17 20.66 14.75
C GLY A 99 11.91 19.83 14.66
N TRP A 100 11.51 19.57 13.42
CA TRP A 100 10.29 18.87 13.05
C TRP A 100 10.59 17.70 12.12
N VAL A 101 9.88 16.59 12.29
CA VAL A 101 9.88 15.46 11.36
C VAL A 101 8.71 15.63 10.39
N CYS A 102 9.03 15.57 9.10
CA CYS A 102 8.12 15.77 7.99
C CYS A 102 8.04 14.49 7.14
N ASP A 103 7.41 13.45 7.69
CA ASP A 103 7.30 12.15 7.03
C ASP A 103 5.95 11.94 6.31
N HIS A 104 4.93 12.79 6.58
CA HIS A 104 3.60 12.66 5.98
C HIS A 104 3.56 13.18 4.53
N PHE A 105 2.92 12.43 3.63
CA PHE A 105 2.85 12.79 2.20
C PHE A 105 1.91 13.98 1.92
N ASP A 106 0.89 14.15 2.77
CA ASP A 106 -0.13 15.20 2.76
C ASP A 106 0.21 16.36 3.71
N VAL A 107 1.44 16.43 4.23
CA VAL A 107 1.86 17.47 5.19
C VAL A 107 1.62 18.90 4.69
N LEU A 108 1.79 19.14 3.39
CA LEU A 108 1.55 20.46 2.78
C LEU A 108 0.07 20.80 2.74
N ASP A 109 -0.82 19.81 2.71
CA ASP A 109 -2.28 20.01 2.73
C ASP A 109 -2.78 20.49 4.09
N TYR A 110 -1.97 20.34 5.14
CA TYR A 110 -2.24 20.87 6.49
C TYR A 110 -1.54 22.21 6.76
N PHE A 111 -0.58 22.61 5.94
CA PHE A 111 0.12 23.88 6.12
C PHE A 111 -0.78 25.06 5.73
N ARG A 112 -0.86 26.08 6.58
CA ARG A 112 -1.68 27.28 6.38
C ARG A 112 -0.80 28.50 6.51
N ASP A 113 -0.63 29.22 5.40
CA ASP A 113 0.24 30.40 5.31
C ASP A 113 -0.51 31.58 4.67
N GLY A 114 -1.69 31.91 5.23
CA GLY A 114 -2.37 33.19 5.02
C GLY A 114 -2.68 33.63 3.58
N GLY A 115 -2.70 32.73 2.59
CA GLY A 115 -2.94 33.06 1.17
C GLY A 115 -1.69 33.12 0.29
N ALA A 116 -0.54 32.65 0.79
CA ALA A 116 0.67 32.47 -0.01
C ALA A 116 0.49 31.49 -1.19
N GLU A 117 1.33 31.64 -2.22
CA GLU A 117 1.39 30.69 -3.32
C GLU A 117 1.65 29.25 -2.81
N PRO A 118 1.06 28.22 -3.45
CA PRO A 118 1.29 26.84 -3.10
C PRO A 118 2.77 26.47 -3.15
N VAL A 119 3.24 25.73 -2.15
CA VAL A 119 4.64 25.30 -2.12
C VAL A 119 4.89 24.27 -3.23
N ARG A 120 5.85 24.56 -4.12
CA ARG A 120 6.11 23.77 -5.33
C ARG A 120 7.11 22.65 -5.04
N ARG A 121 6.61 21.41 -4.98
CA ARG A 121 7.45 20.21 -4.78
C ARG A 121 8.47 20.03 -5.91
N SER A 122 8.13 20.45 -7.12
CA SER A 122 9.00 20.32 -8.30
C SER A 122 10.30 21.12 -8.15
N GLU A 123 10.24 22.31 -7.55
CA GLU A 123 11.42 23.14 -7.27
C GLU A 123 12.32 22.49 -6.22
N ALA A 124 11.74 21.94 -5.16
CA ALA A 124 12.47 21.19 -4.16
C ALA A 124 13.17 19.97 -4.78
N LEU A 125 12.47 19.17 -5.59
CA LEU A 125 13.04 18.00 -6.27
C LEU A 125 14.17 18.38 -7.24
N ARG A 126 14.00 19.45 -8.04
CA ARG A 126 15.06 19.95 -8.93
C ARG A 126 16.29 20.44 -8.18
N SER A 127 16.10 20.94 -6.96
CA SER A 127 17.20 21.43 -6.10
C SER A 127 17.95 20.32 -5.36
N PHE A 128 17.53 19.06 -5.47
CA PHE A 128 18.29 17.95 -4.93
C PHE A 128 19.59 17.80 -5.73
N GLY A 129 20.73 17.77 -5.03
CA GLY A 129 22.01 17.47 -5.64
C GLY A 129 22.09 15.97 -5.88
N PHE A 130 21.55 15.52 -7.01
CA PHE A 130 21.62 14.13 -7.44
C PHE A 130 23.04 13.73 -7.84
N SER A 131 23.35 12.43 -7.68
CA SER A 131 24.61 11.85 -8.17
C SER A 131 24.78 12.07 -9.67
N ARG A 132 26.01 11.93 -10.19
CA ARG A 132 26.27 12.12 -11.62
C ARG A 132 25.46 11.14 -12.46
N GLU A 133 25.37 9.89 -12.01
CA GLU A 133 24.71 8.78 -12.68
C GLU A 133 23.18 8.99 -12.74
N VAL A 134 22.58 9.49 -11.65
CA VAL A 134 21.15 9.88 -11.63
C VAL A 134 20.92 11.10 -12.53
N ARG A 135 21.78 12.11 -12.50
CA ARG A 135 21.66 13.28 -13.41
C ARG A 135 21.72 12.87 -14.88
N GLN A 136 22.60 11.93 -15.24
CA GLN A 136 22.67 11.40 -16.60
C GLN A 136 21.34 10.75 -17.04
N ALA A 137 20.70 9.97 -16.15
CA ALA A 137 19.38 9.38 -16.43
C ALA A 137 18.29 10.45 -16.62
N LEU A 138 18.26 11.45 -15.74
CA LEU A 138 17.32 12.57 -15.84
C LEU A 138 17.51 13.38 -17.14
N GLU A 139 18.76 13.68 -17.50
CA GLU A 139 19.10 14.39 -18.73
C GLU A 139 18.80 13.58 -19.99
N ALA A 140 19.07 12.26 -19.97
CA ALA A 140 18.72 11.36 -21.06
C ALA A 140 17.20 11.37 -21.30
N ALA A 141 16.41 11.21 -20.23
CA ALA A 141 14.96 11.31 -20.31
C ALA A 141 14.49 12.66 -20.85
N GLY A 142 15.17 13.76 -20.52
CA GLY A 142 14.90 15.10 -21.05
C GLY A 142 15.13 15.25 -22.56
N LYS A 143 16.02 14.44 -23.15
CA LYS A 143 16.38 14.47 -24.57
C LYS A 143 15.46 13.61 -25.46
N CYS A 144 14.72 12.66 -24.86
CA CYS A 144 13.80 11.80 -25.61
C CYS A 144 12.71 12.62 -26.31
N ARG A 145 12.42 12.34 -27.59
CA ARG A 145 11.35 13.02 -28.33
C ARG A 145 10.09 12.18 -28.31
N PHE A 146 8.99 12.74 -27.80
CA PHE A 146 7.69 12.08 -27.87
C PHE A 146 7.09 12.24 -29.27
N PRO A 147 6.40 11.21 -29.80
CA PRO A 147 5.75 11.26 -31.11
C PRO A 147 4.51 12.17 -31.14
N GLY A 148 4.14 12.76 -29.99
CA GLY A 148 3.03 13.67 -29.83
C GLY A 148 2.72 13.88 -28.33
N PRO A 149 1.61 14.55 -28.00
CA PRO A 149 1.06 14.60 -26.65
C PRO A 149 0.93 13.20 -26.03
N MET A 150 1.47 13.00 -24.82
CA MET A 150 1.43 11.71 -24.13
C MET A 150 0.75 11.80 -22.77
N ALA A 151 0.04 10.74 -22.39
CA ALA A 151 -0.32 10.41 -21.03
C ALA A 151 0.48 9.19 -20.56
N ALA A 152 0.93 9.20 -19.32
CA ALA A 152 1.53 8.03 -18.70
C ALA A 152 0.45 7.13 -18.10
N LEU A 153 0.56 5.82 -18.26
CA LEU A 153 -0.22 4.81 -17.56
C LEU A 153 0.73 3.93 -16.75
N HIS A 154 0.72 4.10 -15.43
CA HIS A 154 1.56 3.38 -14.50
C HIS A 154 0.85 2.17 -13.89
N LEU A 155 1.25 0.99 -14.33
CA LEU A 155 0.77 -0.30 -13.87
C LEU A 155 1.68 -0.82 -12.75
N ARG A 156 1.41 -0.36 -11.53
CA ARG A 156 2.09 -0.86 -10.33
C ARG A 156 1.74 -2.33 -10.12
N SER A 157 2.74 -3.20 -10.03
CA SER A 157 2.56 -4.62 -9.71
C SER A 157 3.39 -5.03 -8.50
N GLY A 158 4.59 -5.59 -8.71
CA GLY A 158 5.57 -5.89 -7.66
C GLY A 158 4.98 -6.63 -6.46
N ASP A 159 5.20 -6.12 -5.25
CA ASP A 159 4.72 -6.73 -4.03
C ASP A 159 3.19 -6.71 -3.87
N ILE A 160 2.52 -5.77 -4.54
CA ILE A 160 1.06 -5.59 -4.49
C ILE A 160 0.32 -6.65 -5.30
N ILE A 161 0.91 -7.17 -6.38
CA ILE A 161 0.30 -8.22 -7.21
C ILE A 161 1.00 -9.57 -7.03
N TYR A 162 2.32 -9.61 -7.05
CA TYR A 162 3.09 -10.87 -6.98
C TYR A 162 3.59 -11.21 -5.56
N GLY A 163 3.72 -10.20 -4.69
CA GLY A 163 4.23 -10.36 -3.33
C GLY A 163 3.17 -10.64 -2.26
N HIS A 164 3.58 -10.55 -0.99
CA HIS A 164 2.69 -10.77 0.15
C HIS A 164 1.61 -9.67 0.27
N HIS A 165 1.86 -8.47 -0.23
CA HIS A 165 0.94 -7.34 -0.05
C HIS A 165 -0.39 -7.54 -0.78
N ARG A 166 -0.43 -8.37 -1.85
CA ARG A 166 -1.67 -8.75 -2.55
C ARG A 166 -2.77 -9.30 -1.65
N ARG A 167 -2.38 -10.00 -0.57
CA ARG A 167 -3.33 -10.59 0.41
C ARG A 167 -3.99 -9.55 1.33
N ARG A 168 -3.55 -8.30 1.26
CA ARG A 168 -4.07 -7.20 2.07
C ARG A 168 -4.87 -6.30 1.15
N LEU A 169 -6.19 -6.55 1.10
CA LEU A 169 -7.14 -5.92 0.18
C LEU A 169 -7.08 -4.38 0.15
N VAL A 170 -6.64 -3.75 1.24
CA VAL A 170 -6.41 -2.28 1.34
C VAL A 170 -5.40 -1.75 0.32
N PHE A 171 -4.51 -2.59 -0.20
CA PHE A 171 -3.54 -2.18 -1.22
C PHE A 171 -4.09 -2.26 -2.65
N ALA A 172 -5.32 -2.73 -2.86
CA ALA A 172 -5.92 -2.78 -4.19
C ALA A 172 -6.00 -1.40 -4.85
N GLU A 173 -6.23 -0.33 -4.07
CA GLU A 173 -6.26 1.05 -4.59
C GLU A 173 -4.88 1.55 -5.07
N LYS A 174 -3.78 0.87 -4.72
CA LYS A 174 -2.42 1.31 -5.09
C LYS A 174 -2.05 0.96 -6.53
N ALA A 175 -2.82 0.10 -7.19
CA ALA A 175 -2.55 -0.37 -8.54
C ALA A 175 -3.80 -0.25 -9.41
N ILE A 176 -3.60 0.11 -10.67
CA ILE A 176 -4.61 -0.04 -11.70
C ILE A 176 -4.50 -1.50 -12.20
N PRO A 177 -5.60 -2.29 -12.24
CA PRO A 177 -5.57 -3.62 -12.82
C PRO A 177 -5.09 -3.57 -14.28
N SER A 178 -4.13 -4.42 -14.65
CA SER A 178 -3.64 -4.54 -16.03
C SER A 178 -4.76 -4.88 -17.02
N THR A 179 -5.79 -5.60 -16.56
CA THR A 179 -7.02 -5.91 -17.30
C THR A 179 -7.90 -4.70 -17.63
N LEU A 180 -7.63 -3.53 -17.07
CA LEU A 180 -8.29 -2.27 -17.43
C LEU A 180 -7.48 -1.45 -18.44
N ALA A 181 -6.20 -1.80 -18.66
CA ALA A 181 -5.26 -0.96 -19.39
C ALA A 181 -5.66 -0.73 -20.86
N LYS A 182 -6.15 -1.76 -21.56
CA LYS A 182 -6.62 -1.62 -22.97
C LYS A 182 -7.70 -0.56 -23.11
N ALA A 183 -8.68 -0.54 -22.21
CA ALA A 183 -9.74 0.45 -22.21
C ALA A 183 -9.24 1.85 -21.87
N ILE A 184 -8.31 1.97 -20.91
CA ILE A 184 -7.68 3.26 -20.59
C ILE A 184 -6.91 3.80 -21.80
N VAL A 185 -6.12 2.97 -22.47
CA VAL A 185 -5.37 3.39 -23.68
C VAL A 185 -6.33 3.85 -24.77
N ALA A 186 -7.43 3.13 -24.99
CA ALA A 186 -8.45 3.52 -25.98
C ALA A 186 -9.10 4.88 -25.64
N GLU A 187 -9.48 5.11 -24.38
CA GLU A 187 -10.05 6.38 -23.92
C GLU A 187 -9.05 7.55 -24.07
N LEU A 188 -7.78 7.32 -23.74
CA LEU A 188 -6.73 8.33 -23.93
C LEU A 188 -6.49 8.65 -25.40
N SER A 189 -6.50 7.61 -26.26
CA SER A 189 -6.38 7.77 -27.71
C SER A 189 -7.54 8.57 -28.29
N ALA A 190 -8.78 8.32 -27.85
CA ALA A 190 -9.97 9.08 -28.24
C ALA A 190 -9.86 10.58 -27.86
N ARG A 191 -9.08 10.90 -26.82
CA ARG A 191 -8.77 12.28 -26.40
C ARG A 191 -7.53 12.87 -27.11
N GLY A 192 -6.99 12.18 -28.12
CA GLY A 192 -5.83 12.62 -28.89
C GLY A 192 -4.48 12.41 -28.19
N LEU A 193 -4.43 11.61 -27.12
CA LEU A 193 -3.20 11.34 -26.37
C LEU A 193 -2.62 9.97 -26.75
N ARG A 194 -1.30 9.94 -26.95
CA ARG A 194 -0.55 8.68 -26.97
C ARG A 194 -0.35 8.18 -25.54
N THR A 195 -0.24 6.87 -25.34
CA THR A 195 -0.01 6.30 -24.00
C THR A 195 1.43 5.82 -23.86
N LEU A 196 2.11 6.24 -22.79
CA LEU A 196 3.36 5.66 -22.30
C LEU A 196 3.01 4.67 -21.18
N LEU A 197 3.32 3.39 -21.36
CA LEU A 197 3.15 2.35 -20.36
C LEU A 197 4.41 2.25 -19.48
N ILE A 198 4.20 2.23 -18.16
CA ILE A 198 5.25 2.06 -17.16
C ILE A 198 4.81 0.99 -16.18
N GLY A 199 5.65 -0.01 -15.92
CA GLY A 199 5.31 -1.11 -15.03
C GLY A 199 6.47 -2.08 -14.83
N GLN A 200 6.35 -2.98 -13.87
CA GLN A 200 7.42 -3.92 -13.52
C GLN A 200 7.32 -5.25 -14.28
N ASP A 201 6.13 -5.65 -14.72
CA ASP A 201 5.92 -6.89 -15.47
C ASP A 201 6.05 -6.66 -16.98
N ARG A 202 7.19 -7.09 -17.53
CA ARG A 202 7.51 -6.91 -18.94
C ARG A 202 6.59 -7.70 -19.87
N THR A 203 6.19 -8.91 -19.48
CA THR A 203 5.30 -9.73 -20.31
C THR A 203 3.94 -9.08 -20.48
N THR A 204 3.34 -8.57 -19.38
CA THR A 204 2.09 -7.81 -19.46
C THR A 204 2.26 -6.53 -20.28
N LEU A 205 3.36 -5.79 -20.14
CA LEU A 205 3.61 -4.58 -20.92
C LEU A 205 3.78 -4.87 -22.43
N ASP A 206 4.43 -5.97 -22.79
CA ASP A 206 4.60 -6.41 -24.18
C ASP A 206 3.26 -6.77 -24.83
N TYR A 207 2.45 -7.55 -24.11
CA TYR A 207 1.09 -7.86 -24.52
C TYR A 207 0.27 -6.59 -24.74
N LEU A 208 0.24 -5.68 -23.75
CA LEU A 208 -0.52 -4.43 -23.86
C LEU A 208 -0.02 -3.54 -24.99
N LYS A 209 1.28 -3.46 -25.23
CA LYS A 209 1.85 -2.75 -26.38
C LYS A 209 1.38 -3.36 -27.69
N ALA A 210 1.46 -4.68 -27.85
CA ALA A 210 1.02 -5.36 -29.06
C ALA A 210 -0.48 -5.13 -29.35
N GLU A 211 -1.31 -5.17 -28.31
CA GLU A 211 -2.77 -5.05 -28.42
C GLU A 211 -3.27 -3.61 -28.63
N THR A 212 -2.47 -2.60 -28.27
CA THR A 212 -2.95 -1.21 -28.22
C THR A 212 -2.10 -0.22 -29.02
N GLY A 213 -0.88 -0.60 -29.41
CA GLY A 213 0.10 0.31 -30.01
C GLY A 213 0.64 1.37 -29.03
N ALA A 214 0.45 1.19 -27.72
CA ALA A 214 1.05 2.04 -26.71
C ALA A 214 2.58 1.91 -26.68
N TRP A 215 3.25 2.94 -26.17
CA TRP A 215 4.70 3.00 -26.08
C TRP A 215 5.17 2.50 -24.72
N ARG A 216 6.33 1.85 -24.66
CA ARG A 216 7.01 1.50 -23.40
C ARG A 216 8.15 2.47 -23.15
N THR A 217 8.62 2.52 -21.91
CA THR A 217 9.81 3.31 -21.53
C THR A 217 11.06 2.85 -22.29
N ASP A 218 11.15 1.56 -22.63
CA ASP A 218 12.24 0.99 -23.45
C ASP A 218 12.31 1.61 -24.86
N ASP A 219 11.16 2.03 -25.43
CA ASP A 219 11.13 2.66 -26.76
C ASP A 219 11.78 4.06 -26.75
N PHE A 220 12.09 4.58 -25.56
CA PHE A 220 12.78 5.84 -25.34
C PHE A 220 14.19 5.66 -24.77
N GLY A 221 14.68 4.42 -24.64
CA GLY A 221 16.03 4.12 -24.16
C GLY A 221 16.12 3.67 -22.70
N ALA A 222 15.00 3.35 -22.02
CA ALA A 222 15.07 2.86 -20.64
C ALA A 222 15.92 1.59 -20.49
N GLY A 223 15.89 0.70 -21.48
CA GLY A 223 16.67 -0.53 -21.51
C GLY A 223 18.19 -0.34 -21.60
N GLU A 224 18.69 0.87 -21.83
CA GLU A 224 20.13 1.18 -21.83
C GLU A 224 20.69 1.30 -20.40
N PHE A 225 19.83 1.43 -19.39
CA PHE A 225 20.23 1.56 -17.99
C PHE A 225 20.20 0.20 -17.27
N ASN A 226 21.39 -0.38 -17.06
CA ASN A 226 21.54 -1.64 -16.31
C ASN A 226 21.36 -1.46 -14.79
N ASP A 227 21.56 -0.24 -14.26
CA ASP A 227 21.38 0.07 -12.84
C ASP A 227 19.91 0.46 -12.56
N GLU A 228 19.29 -0.23 -11.60
CA GLU A 228 17.87 -0.08 -11.24
C GLU A 228 17.54 1.35 -10.77
N THR A 229 18.48 2.02 -10.10
CA THR A 229 18.31 3.41 -9.66
C THR A 229 18.26 4.33 -10.89
N GLN A 230 19.21 4.23 -11.81
CA GLN A 230 19.22 5.03 -13.03
C GLN A 230 17.96 4.79 -13.87
N HIS A 231 17.59 3.53 -14.07
CA HIS A 231 16.36 3.14 -14.77
C HIS A 231 15.12 3.77 -14.12
N THR A 232 15.02 3.72 -12.79
CA THR A 232 13.90 4.31 -12.04
C THR A 232 13.81 5.82 -12.24
N PHE A 233 14.92 6.56 -12.11
CA PHE A 233 14.90 8.00 -12.30
C PHE A 233 14.62 8.40 -13.76
N PHE A 234 15.10 7.63 -14.73
CA PHE A 234 14.79 7.82 -16.14
C PHE A 234 13.28 7.69 -16.39
N GLU A 235 12.65 6.62 -15.91
CA GLU A 235 11.21 6.40 -16.06
C GLU A 235 10.37 7.47 -15.36
N MET A 236 10.71 7.85 -14.12
CA MET A 236 10.04 8.95 -13.42
C MET A 236 10.14 10.27 -14.21
N ALA A 237 11.30 10.56 -14.80
CA ALA A 237 11.50 11.75 -15.60
C ALA A 237 10.74 11.71 -16.93
N LEU A 238 10.60 10.55 -17.58
CA LEU A 238 9.73 10.41 -18.75
C LEU A 238 8.25 10.65 -18.37
N MET A 239 7.77 10.04 -17.29
CA MET A 239 6.42 10.25 -16.78
C MET A 239 6.14 11.72 -16.45
N ALA A 240 7.11 12.40 -15.84
CA ALA A 240 7.03 13.82 -15.50
C ALA A 240 6.90 14.75 -16.73
N ARG A 241 7.22 14.26 -17.93
CA ARG A 241 7.08 15.00 -19.20
C ARG A 241 5.75 14.76 -19.91
N CYS A 242 4.96 13.79 -19.45
CA CYS A 242 3.61 13.55 -19.98
C CYS A 242 2.64 14.65 -19.53
N GLN A 243 1.53 14.85 -20.25
CA GLN A 243 0.53 15.85 -19.87
C GLN A 243 -0.26 15.47 -18.60
N GLN A 244 -0.38 14.17 -18.35
CA GLN A 244 -1.07 13.61 -17.19
C GLN A 244 -0.57 12.20 -16.90
N ILE A 245 -0.72 11.76 -15.65
CA ILE A 245 -0.31 10.43 -15.17
C ILE A 245 -1.53 9.68 -14.65
N HIS A 246 -1.86 8.56 -15.28
CA HIS A 246 -2.85 7.60 -14.80
C HIS A 246 -2.17 6.53 -13.96
N ALA A 247 -2.46 6.52 -12.66
CA ALA A 247 -1.85 5.59 -11.72
C ALA A 247 -2.80 5.36 -10.53
N GLY A 248 -2.75 4.18 -9.92
CA GLY A 248 -3.35 4.00 -8.60
C GLY A 248 -2.67 4.89 -7.54
N GLY A 249 -2.90 4.61 -6.25
CA GLY A 249 -2.21 5.25 -5.12
C GLY A 249 -0.70 4.92 -5.01
N SER A 250 0.03 4.92 -6.13
CA SER A 250 1.46 4.64 -6.23
C SER A 250 2.27 5.89 -5.90
N ILE A 251 3.07 5.83 -4.84
CA ILE A 251 3.98 6.92 -4.47
C ILE A 251 5.04 7.17 -5.56
N TYR A 252 5.40 6.15 -6.33
CA TYR A 252 6.27 6.29 -7.49
C TYR A 252 5.69 7.31 -8.49
N ALA A 253 4.41 7.15 -8.85
CA ALA A 253 3.71 8.06 -9.75
C ALA A 253 3.51 9.45 -9.13
N ALA A 254 3.30 9.52 -7.81
CA ALA A 254 3.22 10.79 -7.09
C ALA A 254 4.54 11.59 -7.14
N VAL A 255 5.70 10.91 -7.10
CA VAL A 255 7.00 11.58 -7.30
C VAL A 255 7.12 12.10 -8.73
N ALA A 256 6.81 11.30 -9.75
CA ALA A 256 6.84 11.77 -11.14
C ALA A 256 5.89 12.95 -11.40
N SER A 257 4.69 12.90 -10.82
CA SER A 257 3.72 14.01 -10.82
C SER A 257 4.32 15.28 -10.19
N ALA A 258 4.93 15.15 -9.02
CA ALA A 258 5.61 16.26 -8.34
C ALA A 258 6.85 16.76 -9.08
N MET A 259 7.58 15.90 -9.80
CA MET A 259 8.75 16.30 -10.61
C MET A 259 8.32 17.18 -11.80
N GLY A 260 7.22 16.82 -12.45
CA GLY A 260 6.72 17.50 -13.65
C GLY A 260 5.72 18.63 -13.40
N ASP A 261 5.22 18.78 -12.18
CA ASP A 261 4.00 19.54 -11.89
C ASP A 261 2.81 19.10 -12.78
N VAL A 262 2.71 17.78 -13.03
CA VAL A 262 1.69 17.18 -13.90
C VAL A 262 0.62 16.48 -13.05
N PRO A 263 -0.66 16.58 -13.40
CA PRO A 263 -1.72 15.94 -12.62
C PRO A 263 -1.60 14.42 -12.66
N SER A 264 -1.88 13.78 -11.51
CA SER A 264 -2.02 12.33 -11.42
C SER A 264 -3.42 11.94 -10.96
N ALA A 265 -4.04 11.00 -11.69
CA ALA A 265 -5.38 10.52 -11.41
C ALA A 265 -5.42 8.98 -11.45
N ALA A 266 -6.25 8.39 -10.58
CA ALA A 266 -6.45 6.94 -10.56
C ALA A 266 -7.63 6.48 -11.41
N ALA A 267 -8.62 7.35 -11.62
CA ALA A 267 -9.87 6.99 -12.25
C ALA A 267 -10.01 7.64 -13.62
N VAL A 268 -10.09 6.79 -14.65
CA VAL A 268 -10.60 7.14 -15.99
C VAL A 268 -12.08 6.80 -16.10
N PHE A 269 -12.50 5.75 -15.40
CA PHE A 269 -13.86 5.22 -15.38
C PHE A 269 -14.39 5.17 -13.95
N GLY A 270 -15.71 5.26 -13.79
CA GLY A 270 -16.35 5.00 -12.50
C GLY A 270 -16.22 3.52 -12.08
N ASN A 271 -16.29 3.23 -10.78
CA ASN A 271 -16.06 1.88 -10.22
C ASN A 271 -16.88 0.78 -10.91
N SER A 272 -18.18 1.01 -11.14
CA SER A 272 -19.07 0.06 -11.80
C SER A 272 -18.65 -0.20 -13.26
N GLN A 273 -18.40 0.86 -14.03
CA GLN A 273 -17.95 0.76 -15.42
C GLN A 273 -16.59 0.06 -15.53
N ALA A 274 -15.62 0.46 -14.71
CA ALA A 274 -14.29 -0.14 -14.66
C ALA A 274 -14.38 -1.65 -14.36
N SER A 275 -15.21 -2.02 -13.38
CA SER A 275 -15.42 -3.42 -13.01
C SER A 275 -16.08 -4.23 -14.13
N GLY A 276 -17.06 -3.65 -14.83
CA GLY A 276 -17.67 -4.27 -16.01
C GLY A 276 -16.65 -4.57 -17.11
N ILE A 277 -15.78 -3.59 -17.42
CA ILE A 277 -14.69 -3.74 -18.39
C ILE A 277 -13.72 -4.85 -17.95
N ILE A 278 -13.26 -4.82 -16.70
CA ILE A 278 -12.32 -5.80 -16.15
C ILE A 278 -12.89 -7.22 -16.26
N LEU A 279 -14.15 -7.42 -15.84
CA LEU A 279 -14.77 -8.74 -15.84
C LEU A 279 -15.01 -9.27 -17.27
N GLU A 280 -15.31 -8.39 -18.22
CA GLU A 280 -15.45 -8.75 -19.62
C GLU A 280 -14.10 -9.08 -20.28
N GLU A 281 -13.05 -8.32 -19.98
CA GLU A 281 -11.68 -8.61 -20.43
C GLU A 281 -11.23 -9.97 -19.88
N LEU A 282 -11.42 -10.23 -18.59
CA LEU A 282 -11.08 -11.51 -17.97
C LEU A 282 -11.86 -12.68 -18.56
N ARG A 283 -13.10 -12.46 -18.99
CA ARG A 283 -13.93 -13.49 -19.64
C ARG A 283 -13.39 -13.87 -21.01
N LYS A 284 -12.88 -12.89 -21.77
CA LYS A 284 -12.40 -13.09 -23.15
C LYS A 284 -10.92 -13.48 -23.23
N HIS A 285 -10.11 -12.84 -22.40
CA HIS A 285 -8.65 -12.80 -22.50
C HIS A 285 -7.97 -13.18 -21.18
N GLY A 286 -8.68 -13.76 -20.21
CA GLY A 286 -8.12 -14.07 -18.90
C GLY A 286 -6.86 -14.95 -18.91
N SER A 287 -6.70 -15.80 -19.93
CA SER A 287 -5.51 -16.63 -20.14
C SER A 287 -4.27 -15.87 -20.63
N ASP A 288 -4.46 -14.66 -21.17
CA ASP A 288 -3.38 -13.84 -21.72
C ASP A 288 -2.63 -13.08 -20.62
N TYR A 289 -3.20 -13.01 -19.41
CA TYR A 289 -2.62 -12.39 -18.24
C TYR A 289 -1.97 -13.43 -17.32
N HIS A 290 -0.94 -12.99 -16.58
CA HIS A 290 -0.42 -13.79 -15.48
C HIS A 290 -1.56 -14.12 -14.48
N PRO A 291 -1.64 -15.34 -13.91
CA PRO A 291 -2.76 -15.72 -13.03
C PRO A 291 -3.00 -14.76 -11.86
N LEU A 292 -1.92 -14.20 -11.28
CA LEU A 292 -2.03 -13.22 -10.19
C LEU A 292 -2.55 -11.85 -10.64
N ASP A 293 -2.27 -11.42 -11.88
CA ASP A 293 -2.89 -10.22 -12.46
C ASP A 293 -4.38 -10.45 -12.70
N ALA A 294 -4.73 -11.63 -13.23
CA ALA A 294 -6.13 -11.98 -13.45
C ALA A 294 -6.90 -12.08 -12.12
N ALA A 295 -6.32 -12.71 -11.10
CA ALA A 295 -6.87 -12.75 -9.74
C ALA A 295 -7.05 -11.35 -9.17
N PHE A 296 -6.05 -10.47 -9.36
CA PHE A 296 -6.11 -9.08 -8.92
C PHE A 296 -7.23 -8.30 -9.63
N GLY A 297 -7.48 -8.56 -10.92
CA GLY A 297 -8.62 -8.00 -11.65
C GLY A 297 -9.97 -8.38 -11.02
N TYR A 298 -10.18 -9.67 -10.73
CA TYR A 298 -11.38 -10.11 -10.00
C TYR A 298 -11.47 -9.50 -8.60
N GLN A 299 -10.35 -9.45 -7.86
CA GLN A 299 -10.28 -8.83 -6.53
C GLN A 299 -10.69 -7.34 -6.58
N TRP A 300 -10.14 -6.59 -7.53
CA TRP A 300 -10.43 -5.17 -7.68
C TRP A 300 -11.90 -4.95 -8.04
N ALA A 301 -12.44 -5.71 -8.99
CA ALA A 301 -13.84 -5.64 -9.39
C ALA A 301 -14.80 -5.97 -8.22
N PHE A 302 -14.47 -6.99 -7.41
CA PHE A 302 -15.23 -7.29 -6.20
C PHE A 302 -15.22 -6.12 -5.22
N LEU A 303 -14.05 -5.57 -4.89
CA LEU A 303 -13.92 -4.48 -3.91
C LEU A 303 -14.59 -3.18 -4.39
N ALA A 304 -14.54 -2.89 -5.68
CA ALA A 304 -15.12 -1.70 -6.28
C ALA A 304 -16.65 -1.72 -6.31
N MET A 305 -17.26 -2.90 -6.24
CA MET A 305 -18.71 -3.12 -6.29
C MET A 305 -19.26 -3.87 -5.07
N GLU A 306 -18.50 -4.01 -3.98
CA GLU A 306 -18.85 -4.92 -2.88
C GLU A 306 -20.26 -4.68 -2.32
N ASP A 307 -20.67 -3.41 -2.25
CA ASP A 307 -21.97 -2.98 -1.74
C ASP A 307 -23.10 -3.11 -2.79
N ASP A 308 -22.78 -3.19 -4.08
CA ASP A 308 -23.74 -3.21 -5.20
C ASP A 308 -23.94 -4.62 -5.79
N LEU A 309 -23.10 -5.59 -5.41
CA LEU A 309 -23.13 -6.94 -5.95
C LEU A 309 -24.25 -7.78 -5.35
N SER A 310 -24.97 -8.51 -6.20
CA SER A 310 -25.76 -9.64 -5.71
C SER A 310 -24.82 -10.67 -5.05
N PRO A 311 -25.22 -11.30 -3.95
CA PRO A 311 -24.31 -12.21 -3.27
C PRO A 311 -23.91 -13.45 -4.08
N ALA A 312 -24.75 -13.90 -5.01
CA ALA A 312 -24.39 -14.95 -5.96
C ALA A 312 -23.23 -14.50 -6.86
N ARG A 313 -23.30 -13.26 -7.38
CA ARG A 313 -22.25 -12.68 -8.22
C ARG A 313 -20.97 -12.41 -7.42
N ALA A 314 -21.10 -11.92 -6.19
CA ALA A 314 -19.96 -11.73 -5.29
C ALA A 314 -19.21 -13.05 -5.04
N ARG A 315 -19.93 -14.14 -4.74
CA ARG A 315 -19.34 -15.47 -4.57
C ARG A 315 -18.65 -15.97 -5.84
N GLU A 316 -19.28 -15.82 -7.00
CA GLU A 316 -18.69 -16.22 -8.28
C GLU A 316 -17.35 -15.48 -8.55
N ILE A 317 -17.32 -14.17 -8.34
CA ILE A 317 -16.10 -13.36 -8.55
C ILE A 317 -14.99 -13.81 -7.59
N LEU A 318 -15.32 -14.01 -6.31
CA LEU A 318 -14.36 -14.46 -5.29
C LEU A 318 -13.84 -15.88 -5.56
N GLU A 319 -14.67 -16.79 -6.06
CA GLU A 319 -14.26 -18.14 -6.44
C GLU A 319 -13.31 -18.13 -7.62
N ARG A 320 -13.59 -17.32 -8.65
CA ARG A 320 -12.67 -17.13 -9.78
C ARG A 320 -11.33 -16.54 -9.33
N ALA A 321 -11.35 -15.53 -8.46
CA ALA A 321 -10.13 -14.97 -7.87
C ALA A 321 -9.34 -16.02 -7.08
N SER A 322 -10.03 -16.83 -6.27
CA SER A 322 -9.43 -17.88 -5.45
C SER A 322 -8.87 -19.04 -6.27
N ALA A 323 -9.47 -19.37 -7.42
CA ALA A 323 -8.94 -20.39 -8.32
C ALA A 323 -7.59 -19.96 -8.93
N LEU A 324 -7.41 -18.66 -9.19
CA LEU A 324 -6.21 -18.08 -9.78
C LEU A 324 -5.11 -17.76 -8.74
N ASP A 325 -5.47 -17.39 -7.52
CA ASP A 325 -4.54 -17.17 -6.40
C ASP A 325 -5.03 -17.89 -5.12
N PRO A 326 -4.88 -19.23 -5.05
CA PRO A 326 -5.35 -20.04 -3.90
C PRO A 326 -4.56 -19.76 -2.62
N ALA A 327 -3.48 -18.98 -2.69
CA ALA A 327 -2.70 -18.59 -1.53
C ALA A 327 -3.24 -17.33 -0.84
N ASN A 328 -4.27 -16.68 -1.38
CA ASN A 328 -4.86 -15.47 -0.82
C ASN A 328 -6.13 -15.77 -0.03
N ASP A 329 -5.93 -16.11 1.25
CA ASP A 329 -6.99 -16.39 2.23
C ASP A 329 -8.04 -15.27 2.36
N ALA A 330 -7.75 -14.05 1.90
CA ALA A 330 -8.69 -12.94 1.97
C ALA A 330 -9.96 -13.21 1.14
N TYR A 331 -9.87 -14.00 0.07
CA TYR A 331 -11.02 -14.36 -0.76
C TYR A 331 -11.99 -15.28 -0.02
N ASP A 332 -11.49 -16.32 0.65
CA ASP A 332 -12.31 -17.22 1.45
C ASP A 332 -12.97 -16.50 2.65
N LEU A 333 -12.25 -15.56 3.26
CA LEU A 333 -12.79 -14.72 4.33
C LEU A 333 -13.93 -13.82 3.83
N LYS A 334 -13.76 -13.17 2.67
CA LYS A 334 -14.81 -12.36 2.05
C LYS A 334 -15.98 -13.22 1.57
N PHE A 335 -15.72 -14.42 1.05
CA PHE A 335 -16.75 -15.37 0.65
C PHE A 335 -17.62 -15.76 1.86
N ALA A 336 -16.99 -16.13 2.97
CA ALA A 336 -17.70 -16.46 4.20
C ALA A 336 -18.54 -15.28 4.71
N ALA A 337 -17.99 -14.06 4.69
CA ALA A 337 -18.73 -12.85 5.05
C ALA A 337 -19.96 -12.61 4.17
N VAL A 338 -19.85 -12.82 2.85
CA VAL A 338 -20.98 -12.75 1.92
C VAL A 338 -22.06 -13.77 2.27
N CYS A 339 -21.69 -15.03 2.52
CA CYS A 339 -22.63 -16.07 2.98
C CYS A 339 -23.34 -15.69 4.28
N PHE A 340 -22.59 -15.16 5.26
CA PHE A 340 -23.16 -14.75 6.53
C PHE A 340 -24.15 -13.59 6.42
N ARG A 341 -23.86 -12.59 5.57
CA ARG A 341 -24.80 -11.49 5.30
C ARG A 341 -26.14 -11.95 4.73
N GLN A 342 -26.15 -13.09 4.04
CA GLN A 342 -27.37 -13.68 3.48
C GLN A 342 -28.10 -14.65 4.40
N GLY A 343 -27.55 -14.96 5.58
CA GLY A 343 -28.09 -16.01 6.44
C GLY A 343 -27.71 -17.43 6.01
N ASP A 344 -26.92 -17.63 4.95
CA ASP A 344 -26.35 -18.94 4.57
C ASP A 344 -25.13 -19.24 5.46
N HIS A 345 -25.39 -19.39 6.75
CA HIS A 345 -24.34 -19.59 7.73
C HIS A 345 -23.62 -20.93 7.55
N ALA A 346 -24.31 -21.95 7.03
CA ALA A 346 -23.74 -23.27 6.79
C ALA A 346 -22.63 -23.22 5.73
N ALA A 347 -22.86 -22.54 4.59
CA ALA A 347 -21.84 -22.42 3.56
C ALA A 347 -20.63 -21.60 4.02
N GLY A 348 -20.87 -20.48 4.71
CA GLY A 348 -19.79 -19.64 5.26
C GLY A 348 -18.95 -20.40 6.30
N GLU A 349 -19.60 -21.14 7.19
CA GLU A 349 -18.94 -21.95 8.22
C GLU A 349 -18.12 -23.09 7.59
N ALA A 350 -18.65 -23.79 6.60
CA ALA A 350 -17.94 -24.83 5.87
C ALA A 350 -16.66 -24.29 5.20
N ARG A 351 -16.75 -23.08 4.62
CA ARG A 351 -15.61 -22.40 4.00
C ARG A 351 -14.51 -22.08 5.03
N LEU A 352 -14.88 -21.49 6.17
CA LEU A 352 -13.92 -21.18 7.24
C LEU A 352 -13.30 -22.44 7.84
N LYS A 353 -14.09 -23.49 8.07
CA LYS A 353 -13.60 -24.78 8.57
C LYS A 353 -12.55 -25.39 7.65
N SER A 354 -12.81 -25.38 6.34
CA SER A 354 -11.86 -25.86 5.33
C SER A 354 -10.55 -25.08 5.37
N LEU A 355 -10.63 -23.74 5.37
CA LEU A 355 -9.46 -22.85 5.41
C LEU A 355 -8.64 -23.01 6.70
N MET A 356 -9.31 -23.06 7.86
CA MET A 356 -8.63 -23.28 9.13
C MET A 356 -7.95 -24.65 9.20
N GLY A 357 -8.62 -25.69 8.69
CA GLY A 357 -8.08 -27.05 8.63
C GLY A 357 -6.83 -27.15 7.75
N SER A 358 -6.85 -26.56 6.56
CA SER A 358 -5.72 -26.60 5.61
C SER A 358 -4.47 -25.92 6.17
N GLN A 359 -4.64 -24.82 6.91
CA GLN A 359 -3.52 -24.10 7.53
C GLN A 359 -2.96 -24.83 8.76
N HIS A 360 -3.81 -25.51 9.52
CA HIS A 360 -3.41 -26.27 10.71
C HIS A 360 -2.58 -27.52 10.37
N GLY A 361 -2.87 -28.17 9.24
CA GLY A 361 -2.11 -29.34 8.76
C GLY A 361 -0.70 -29.01 8.26
N SER A 362 -0.43 -27.75 7.91
CA SER A 362 0.92 -27.30 7.56
C SER A 362 1.78 -27.28 8.83
N ARG A 363 2.95 -27.93 8.82
CA ARG A 363 3.91 -28.05 9.95
C ARG A 363 4.53 -26.71 10.41
N THR A 364 3.85 -25.58 10.26
CA THR A 364 4.34 -24.28 10.69
C THR A 364 4.20 -24.15 12.21
N ARG A 365 5.32 -23.92 12.90
CA ARG A 365 5.38 -23.52 14.33
C ARG A 365 4.72 -22.16 14.60
N ARG A 366 3.96 -21.61 13.66
CA ARG A 366 3.28 -20.33 13.83
C ARG A 366 2.23 -20.51 14.90
N ARG A 367 2.24 -19.60 15.87
CA ARG A 367 1.22 -19.59 16.91
C ARG A 367 -0.10 -19.32 16.21
N ILE A 368 -0.32 -18.19 15.56
CA ILE A 368 -1.63 -17.81 14.99
C ILE A 368 -1.74 -18.22 13.51
N LEU A 369 -2.94 -18.66 13.09
CA LEU A 369 -3.25 -18.96 11.69
C LEU A 369 -3.11 -17.70 10.82
N PRO A 370 -2.38 -17.75 9.69
CA PRO A 370 -2.23 -16.62 8.76
C PRO A 370 -3.54 -15.91 8.41
N MET A 371 -4.63 -16.67 8.17
CA MET A 371 -5.93 -16.07 7.84
C MET A 371 -6.45 -15.13 8.95
N LEU A 372 -6.25 -15.45 10.23
CA LEU A 372 -6.75 -14.65 11.35
C LEU A 372 -6.01 -13.32 11.44
N GLU A 373 -4.73 -13.29 11.06
CA GLU A 373 -3.98 -12.04 11.03
C GLU A 373 -4.55 -11.03 10.03
N LEU A 374 -5.18 -11.49 8.93
CA LEU A 374 -5.80 -10.61 7.94
C LEU A 374 -7.01 -9.85 8.50
N LEU A 375 -7.79 -10.49 9.38
CA LEU A 375 -9.02 -9.92 9.96
C LEU A 375 -8.80 -8.66 10.81
N ILE A 376 -7.60 -8.48 11.38
CA ILE A 376 -7.27 -7.35 12.27
C ILE A 376 -6.20 -6.44 11.70
N LYS A 377 -5.71 -6.70 10.49
CA LYS A 377 -4.57 -5.97 9.94
C LYS A 377 -5.00 -4.58 9.52
N VAL A 378 -4.55 -3.58 10.26
CA VAL A 378 -4.76 -2.16 9.95
C VAL A 378 -3.61 -1.64 9.08
N VAL A 379 -3.94 -1.00 7.96
CA VAL A 379 -2.99 -0.28 7.09
C VAL A 379 -3.59 1.07 6.76
N GLY A 380 -2.84 2.15 6.95
CA GLY A 380 -3.33 3.51 6.68
C GLY A 380 -4.61 3.86 7.46
N GLY A 381 -4.75 3.35 8.69
CA GLY A 381 -5.93 3.54 9.53
C GLY A 381 -7.15 2.69 9.16
N ARG A 382 -7.10 1.90 8.07
CA ARG A 382 -8.23 1.08 7.61
C ARG A 382 -7.99 -0.41 7.83
N CYS A 383 -9.04 -1.14 8.18
CA CYS A 383 -9.06 -2.60 8.22
C CYS A 383 -10.24 -3.10 7.37
N MET A 384 -9.94 -3.85 6.31
CA MET A 384 -10.93 -4.22 5.28
C MET A 384 -12.03 -5.15 5.77
N PHE A 385 -11.80 -5.84 6.90
CA PHE A 385 -12.76 -6.76 7.51
C PHE A 385 -13.58 -6.13 8.64
N THR A 386 -13.35 -4.86 9.00
CA THR A 386 -14.15 -4.21 10.05
C THR A 386 -15.63 -4.18 9.70
N ARG A 387 -15.96 -3.97 8.42
CA ARG A 387 -17.35 -4.00 7.92
C ARG A 387 -17.98 -5.40 7.96
N ASP A 388 -17.16 -6.45 7.97
CA ASP A 388 -17.65 -7.83 7.97
C ASP A 388 -17.95 -8.34 9.39
N LEU A 389 -17.49 -7.64 10.44
CA LEU A 389 -17.58 -8.09 11.84
C LEU A 389 -19.01 -8.48 12.25
N GLU A 390 -20.01 -7.66 11.90
CA GLU A 390 -21.40 -7.94 12.26
C GLU A 390 -21.92 -9.24 11.64
N ALA A 391 -21.52 -9.55 10.41
CA ALA A 391 -21.89 -10.79 9.74
C ALA A 391 -21.26 -12.01 10.45
N PHE A 392 -19.99 -11.92 10.83
CA PHE A 392 -19.34 -12.96 11.65
C PHE A 392 -20.01 -13.12 13.03
N LEU A 393 -20.40 -12.01 13.68
CA LEU A 393 -21.11 -12.05 14.96
C LEU A 393 -22.51 -12.67 14.82
N ALA A 394 -23.22 -12.40 13.73
CA ALA A 394 -24.54 -13.00 13.46
C ALA A 394 -24.43 -14.52 13.32
N ALA A 395 -23.49 -15.01 12.51
CA ALA A 395 -23.22 -16.44 12.36
C ALA A 395 -22.74 -17.07 13.69
N ALA A 396 -21.91 -16.36 14.47
CA ALA A 396 -21.49 -16.82 15.79
C ALA A 396 -22.68 -17.00 16.76
N ARG A 397 -23.63 -16.06 16.78
CA ARG A 397 -24.86 -16.16 17.59
C ARG A 397 -25.75 -17.32 17.16
N ALA A 398 -25.75 -17.65 15.87
CA ALA A 398 -26.42 -18.81 15.31
C ALA A 398 -25.70 -20.15 15.58
N GLY A 399 -24.61 -20.16 16.34
CA GLY A 399 -23.95 -21.39 16.80
C GLY A 399 -22.86 -21.92 15.88
N HIS A 400 -22.34 -21.10 14.95
CA HIS A 400 -21.28 -21.49 14.02
C HIS A 400 -19.87 -21.24 14.63
N PRO A 401 -19.12 -22.29 15.01
CA PRO A 401 -17.90 -22.14 15.81
C PRO A 401 -16.73 -21.49 15.07
N HIS A 402 -16.52 -21.71 13.78
CA HIS A 402 -15.42 -21.08 13.04
C HIS A 402 -15.72 -19.59 12.79
N ALA A 403 -16.97 -19.23 12.54
CA ALA A 403 -17.40 -17.83 12.54
C ALA A 403 -17.19 -17.16 13.90
N MET A 404 -17.57 -17.83 15.00
CA MET A 404 -17.35 -17.37 16.37
C MET A 404 -15.85 -17.21 16.69
N ALA A 405 -14.99 -18.10 16.18
CA ALA A 405 -13.54 -18.01 16.29
C ALA A 405 -12.98 -16.75 15.61
N CYS A 406 -13.42 -16.46 14.39
CA CYS A 406 -13.06 -15.23 13.68
C CYS A 406 -13.55 -13.98 14.42
N ALA A 407 -14.82 -13.94 14.84
CA ALA A 407 -15.41 -12.81 15.56
C ALA A 407 -14.69 -12.53 16.88
N ALA A 408 -14.43 -13.56 17.70
CA ALA A 408 -13.70 -13.43 18.96
C ALA A 408 -12.28 -12.89 18.73
N TYR A 409 -11.62 -13.32 17.65
CA TYR A 409 -10.29 -12.83 17.30
C TYR A 409 -10.30 -11.35 16.87
N MET A 410 -11.32 -10.91 16.13
CA MET A 410 -11.51 -9.50 15.74
C MET A 410 -11.78 -8.62 16.96
N LEU A 411 -12.73 -9.00 17.83
CA LEU A 411 -13.06 -8.27 19.05
C LEU A 411 -11.86 -8.13 19.98
N ALA A 412 -10.97 -9.13 20.05
CA ALA A 412 -9.75 -9.07 20.86
C ALA A 412 -8.72 -8.01 20.41
N ASP A 413 -8.92 -7.35 19.25
CA ASP A 413 -8.10 -6.21 18.80
C ASP A 413 -8.83 -4.85 18.91
N ILE A 414 -10.14 -4.85 19.16
CA ILE A 414 -10.98 -3.66 19.34
C ILE A 414 -10.91 -3.19 20.80
N ALA A 415 -10.72 -1.89 21.01
CA ALA A 415 -10.67 -1.31 22.35
C ALA A 415 -12.06 -1.39 23.01
N GLY A 416 -12.12 -1.85 24.26
CA GLY A 416 -13.37 -2.04 25.01
C GLY A 416 -13.99 -3.44 24.91
N GLU A 417 -13.62 -4.22 23.89
CA GLU A 417 -14.32 -5.49 23.58
C GLU A 417 -13.64 -6.76 24.14
N ALA A 418 -12.64 -6.60 25.02
CA ALA A 418 -11.85 -7.72 25.53
C ALA A 418 -12.68 -8.75 26.31
N ARG A 419 -13.70 -8.30 27.03
CA ARG A 419 -14.60 -9.19 27.80
C ARG A 419 -15.45 -10.05 26.87
N GLN A 420 -16.11 -9.42 25.89
CA GLN A 420 -16.94 -10.13 24.92
C GLN A 420 -16.10 -11.13 24.11
N ALA A 421 -14.90 -10.73 23.68
CA ALA A 421 -13.95 -11.61 22.99
C ALA A 421 -13.60 -12.86 23.83
N LEU A 422 -13.35 -12.69 25.13
CA LEU A 422 -13.01 -13.79 26.04
C LEU A 422 -14.20 -14.71 26.31
N GLU A 423 -15.40 -14.16 26.50
CA GLU A 423 -16.64 -14.92 26.70
C GLU A 423 -16.92 -15.80 25.48
N MET A 424 -16.87 -15.23 24.27
CA MET A 424 -17.04 -16.00 23.03
C MET A 424 -15.97 -17.09 22.89
N ALA A 425 -14.70 -16.74 23.12
CA ALA A 425 -13.61 -17.72 22.99
C ALA A 425 -13.65 -18.81 24.07
N THR A 426 -14.27 -18.56 25.23
CA THR A 426 -14.49 -19.56 26.27
C THR A 426 -15.56 -20.55 25.83
N ARG A 427 -16.70 -20.06 25.33
CA ARG A 427 -17.77 -20.90 24.75
C ARG A 427 -17.27 -21.79 23.61
N LEU A 428 -16.38 -21.29 22.75
CA LEU A 428 -15.73 -22.10 21.71
C LEU A 428 -14.97 -23.30 22.26
N VAL A 429 -14.19 -23.08 23.32
CA VAL A 429 -13.38 -24.14 23.94
C VAL A 429 -14.27 -25.11 24.72
N GLU A 430 -15.36 -24.64 25.30
CA GLU A 430 -16.34 -25.53 25.94
C GLU A 430 -17.05 -26.42 24.91
N ALA A 431 -17.41 -25.87 23.74
CA ALA A 431 -18.02 -26.61 22.65
C ALA A 431 -17.06 -27.64 22.02
N GLU A 432 -15.78 -27.28 21.84
CA GLU A 432 -14.76 -28.19 21.29
C GLU A 432 -13.45 -28.15 22.11
N PRO A 433 -13.38 -28.83 23.27
CA PRO A 433 -12.22 -28.74 24.20
C PRO A 433 -10.89 -29.16 23.60
N ASN A 434 -10.94 -30.09 22.65
CA ASN A 434 -9.75 -30.65 22.00
C ASN A 434 -9.24 -29.77 20.85
N ASN A 435 -10.05 -28.83 20.35
CA ASN A 435 -9.68 -27.96 19.24
C ASN A 435 -8.53 -27.02 19.64
N ARG A 436 -7.36 -27.23 19.04
CA ARG A 436 -6.14 -26.47 19.35
C ARG A 436 -6.26 -25.00 18.94
N ILE A 437 -6.95 -24.72 17.82
CA ILE A 437 -7.13 -23.36 17.29
C ILE A 437 -7.98 -22.55 18.28
N PHE A 438 -9.10 -23.10 18.75
CA PHE A 438 -10.01 -22.40 19.66
C PHE A 438 -9.36 -22.09 21.00
N ARG A 439 -8.61 -23.05 21.57
CA ARG A 439 -7.82 -22.82 22.79
C ARG A 439 -6.84 -21.67 22.63
N GLN A 440 -6.27 -21.52 21.44
CA GLN A 440 -5.32 -20.47 21.18
C GLN A 440 -5.97 -19.10 20.99
N ILE A 441 -7.13 -19.04 20.34
CA ILE A 441 -7.93 -17.83 20.24
C ILE A 441 -8.34 -17.36 21.64
N ARG A 442 -8.78 -18.27 22.52
CA ARG A 442 -9.05 -17.95 23.94
C ARG A 442 -7.84 -17.36 24.66
N ARG A 443 -6.65 -17.94 24.47
CA ARG A 443 -5.40 -17.37 25.04
C ARG A 443 -5.15 -15.95 24.52
N ARG A 444 -5.34 -15.70 23.22
CA ARG A 444 -5.16 -14.38 22.61
C ARG A 444 -6.19 -13.36 23.13
N ALA A 445 -7.44 -13.77 23.31
CA ALA A 445 -8.49 -12.94 23.88
C ALA A 445 -8.17 -12.56 25.34
N ALA A 446 -7.78 -13.54 26.17
CA ALA A 446 -7.40 -13.31 27.56
C ALA A 446 -6.17 -12.39 27.72
N GLN A 447 -5.23 -12.46 26.78
CA GLN A 447 -4.01 -11.64 26.80
C GLN A 447 -4.23 -10.19 26.36
N GLY A 448 -5.31 -9.93 25.63
CA GLY A 448 -5.57 -8.63 25.03
C GLY A 448 -4.52 -8.18 24.01
N LYS A 449 -4.70 -6.96 23.50
CA LYS A 449 -3.89 -6.39 22.43
C LYS A 449 -2.41 -6.28 22.82
N LYS A 450 -1.53 -6.76 21.94
CA LYS A 450 -0.08 -6.63 22.13
C LYS A 450 0.32 -5.15 22.19
N PRO A 451 1.05 -4.70 23.23
CA PRO A 451 1.53 -3.33 23.32
C PRO A 451 2.41 -2.94 22.13
N ARG A 452 2.11 -1.80 21.49
CA ARG A 452 2.88 -1.29 20.33
C ARG A 452 4.27 -0.79 20.74
N SER A 453 4.41 -0.21 21.93
CA SER A 453 5.67 0.32 22.48
C SER A 453 5.91 -0.16 23.93
N GLY A 454 7.10 0.11 24.47
CA GLY A 454 7.50 -0.26 25.83
C GLY A 454 8.05 -1.69 25.97
N ARG A 455 9.35 -1.82 26.27
CA ARG A 455 10.00 -3.13 26.48
C ARG A 455 9.37 -3.92 27.63
N LEU A 456 9.05 -3.23 28.73
CA LEU A 456 8.37 -3.83 29.90
C LEU A 456 6.94 -4.27 29.59
N ALA A 457 6.17 -3.46 28.87
CA ALA A 457 4.81 -3.82 28.45
C ALA A 457 4.82 -5.04 27.50
N LYS A 458 5.75 -5.06 26.54
CA LYS A 458 5.98 -6.23 25.66
C LYS A 458 6.47 -7.46 26.44
N ALA A 459 7.33 -7.28 27.43
CA ALA A 459 7.83 -8.37 28.29
C ALA A 459 6.71 -8.93 29.17
N ARG A 460 5.89 -8.08 29.82
CA ARG A 460 4.71 -8.51 30.60
C ARG A 460 3.70 -9.26 29.74
N TRP A 461 3.41 -8.76 28.53
CA TRP A 461 2.55 -9.46 27.56
C TRP A 461 3.16 -10.83 27.15
N ARG A 462 4.49 -10.90 26.97
CA ARG A 462 5.21 -12.17 26.70
C ARG A 462 5.22 -13.13 27.89
N LEU A 463 5.32 -12.65 29.13
CA LEU A 463 5.25 -13.48 30.33
C LEU A 463 3.83 -14.02 30.55
N GLY A 464 2.81 -13.25 30.16
CA GLY A 464 1.43 -13.74 30.06
C GLY A 464 1.25 -14.95 29.12
N LEU A 465 2.14 -15.16 28.13
CA LEU A 465 2.14 -16.36 27.28
C LEU A 465 2.67 -17.62 27.98
N LEU A 466 3.44 -17.47 29.07
CA LEU A 466 4.02 -18.61 29.81
C LEU A 466 3.06 -19.19 30.85
N ARG A 467 2.10 -18.40 31.36
CA ARG A 467 1.07 -18.86 32.33
C ARG A 467 0.07 -19.88 31.78
N TRP A 468 0.09 -20.15 30.48
CA TRP A 468 -0.88 -21.01 29.78
C TRP A 468 -0.22 -22.14 28.98
N ARG A 469 1.07 -22.40 29.23
CA ARG A 469 1.74 -23.65 28.84
C ARG A 469 1.48 -24.68 29.91
#